data_AF-A0A350PD38-F1
#
_entry.id   AF-A0A350PD38-F1
#
_cell.length_a   1.000
_cell.length_b   1.000
_cell.length_c   1.000
_cell.angle_alpha   90.00
_cell.angle_beta   90.00
_cell.angle_gamma   90.00
#
_symmetry.space_group_name_H-M   'P 1'
#
loop_
_entity.id
_entity.type
_entity.pdbx_description
1 polymer ?
#
loop_
_entity_poly.entity_id
_entity_poly.type
_entity_poly.pdbx_seq_one_letter_code
_entity_poly.pdbx_strand_id
1 'polypeptide(L)'
;MIDLGSVQPNESYILIAYHNSNEWAAQLNNGFLESFDNADDMPAVSETVAIGGNSGNTRHPVTLANENGNFNGLIVEFASWNTSLNGGQKASLYNYFNDKWGNTNPVLAGIEGTNIDFTEGDPDTQITNSITVTDSDPHNNMDSAKVSITTNFTTGQDSLIFTNTPNITGNYNETTGVLLLTGSDTKANYQAALRAVNYRNSQINPSANTRTVEFIIYDWDDASNTVSRNINISDPAATPVLANIESGDLAYTEGDGAVSITSAITVSDVDDTNIESATITVSGNYTLGEDFLDFNDTGNISSSFTSGSGILTLTGSDTKTNYQTALRAITYENTSSDPVNLDRTISFVINDGDNNSNTETRDITVATVNSKPVLTAIESSNLPYPDAAVQITNTIEVSDPDNTMLDS
;
A
#
# COMPACT_ATOMS: atom_id res chain seq x y z
N MET A 1 28.04 59.36 17.59
CA MET A 1 26.88 59.50 16.69
C MET A 1 27.42 58.95 15.40
N ILE A 2 26.90 57.80 14.98
CA ILE A 2 27.31 57.15 13.73
C ILE A 2 26.35 57.72 12.68
N ASP A 3 26.88 58.41 11.68
CA ASP A 3 26.09 58.95 10.57
C ASP A 3 25.95 57.86 9.49
N LEU A 4 24.71 57.42 9.24
CA LEU A 4 24.43 56.43 8.20
C LEU A 4 24.44 57.05 6.79
N GLY A 5 24.53 58.38 6.68
CA GLY A 5 24.40 59.11 5.43
C GLY A 5 22.96 59.08 4.89
N SER A 6 22.82 59.10 3.57
CA SER A 6 21.51 59.00 2.91
C SER A 6 21.02 57.54 2.88
N VAL A 7 19.92 57.25 3.56
CA VAL A 7 19.23 55.94 3.54
C VAL A 7 18.03 55.97 2.58
N GLN A 8 17.72 54.86 1.92
CA GLN A 8 16.55 54.70 1.07
C GLN A 8 15.30 54.38 1.90
N PRO A 9 14.11 54.89 1.51
CA PRO A 9 12.86 54.48 2.12
C PRO A 9 12.59 52.98 1.92
N ASN A 10 12.13 52.30 2.99
CA ASN A 10 11.77 50.87 3.00
C ASN A 10 12.92 49.91 2.67
N GLU A 11 14.16 50.30 2.90
CA GLU A 11 15.32 49.42 2.78
C GLU A 11 15.82 48.99 4.18
N SER A 12 16.17 47.70 4.30
CA SER A 12 16.74 47.14 5.52
C SER A 12 18.25 47.37 5.56
N TYR A 13 18.75 47.74 6.74
CA TYR A 13 20.17 48.00 6.96
C TYR A 13 20.66 47.22 8.18
N ILE A 14 21.76 46.48 8.03
CA ILE A 14 22.42 45.80 9.15
C ILE A 14 23.60 46.66 9.57
N LEU A 15 23.48 47.27 10.75
CA LEU A 15 24.55 48.03 11.39
C LEU A 15 25.25 47.16 12.44
N ILE A 16 26.49 46.77 12.21
CA ILE A 16 27.32 46.08 13.21
C ILE A 16 28.28 47.09 13.80
N ALA A 17 27.97 47.59 15.01
CA ALA A 17 28.90 48.37 15.81
C ALA A 17 29.70 47.44 16.73
N TYR A 18 31.03 47.58 16.77
CA TYR A 18 31.92 46.81 17.63
C TYR A 18 33.00 47.70 18.23
N HIS A 19 33.56 47.29 19.37
CA HIS A 19 34.73 47.93 19.97
C HIS A 19 35.80 46.90 20.32
N ASN A 20 37.06 47.34 20.36
CA ASN A 20 38.16 46.64 20.99
C ASN A 20 38.88 47.57 21.98
N SER A 21 40.01 47.14 22.52
CA SER A 21 40.77 47.92 23.51
C SER A 21 41.30 49.28 23.02
N ASN A 22 41.19 49.60 21.73
CA ASN A 22 41.73 50.84 21.16
C ASN A 22 40.79 51.54 20.16
N GLU A 23 39.81 50.83 19.58
CA GLU A 23 39.00 51.30 18.45
C GLU A 23 37.51 51.00 18.67
N TRP A 24 36.66 51.99 18.39
CA TRP A 24 35.25 51.77 18.05
C TRP A 24 35.09 51.79 16.54
N ALA A 25 34.38 50.83 15.97
CA ALA A 25 34.08 50.85 14.54
C ALA A 25 32.67 50.30 14.26
N ALA A 26 32.11 50.77 13.15
CA ALA A 26 30.80 50.36 12.68
C ALA A 26 30.86 49.92 11.22
N GLN A 27 30.06 48.92 10.89
CA GLN A 27 29.86 48.44 9.53
C GLN A 27 28.38 48.52 9.16
N LEU A 28 28.09 48.94 7.93
CA LEU A 28 26.74 48.99 7.36
C LEU A 28 26.68 48.04 6.18
N ASN A 29 25.75 47.07 6.19
CA ASN A 29 25.56 46.11 5.10
C ASN A 29 26.89 45.44 4.64
N ASN A 30 27.75 45.10 5.62
CA ASN A 30 29.10 44.51 5.46
C ASN A 30 30.19 45.47 4.89
N GLY A 31 29.87 46.73 4.62
CA GLY A 31 30.82 47.78 4.29
C GLY A 31 31.36 48.49 5.53
N PHE A 32 32.61 48.97 5.50
CA PHE A 32 33.13 49.86 6.53
C PHE A 32 32.34 51.18 6.51
N LEU A 33 31.79 51.57 7.66
CA LEU A 33 31.05 52.83 7.78
C LEU A 33 31.94 53.91 8.40
N GLU A 34 32.40 53.70 9.62
CA GLU A 34 33.20 54.69 10.36
C GLU A 34 33.99 54.01 11.49
N SER A 35 35.15 54.56 11.86
CA SER A 35 35.88 54.18 13.07
C SER A 35 36.40 55.40 13.84
N PHE A 36 36.56 55.22 15.15
CA PHE A 36 37.08 56.21 16.08
C PHE A 36 38.22 55.59 16.89
N ASP A 37 39.41 56.19 16.78
CA ASP A 37 40.57 55.89 17.61
C ASP A 37 40.44 56.64 18.96
N ASN A 38 40.98 56.06 20.05
CA ASN A 38 40.80 56.48 21.46
C ASN A 38 39.43 56.14 22.05
N ALA A 39 39.00 54.88 21.88
CA ALA A 39 38.07 54.30 22.83
C ALA A 39 38.76 54.25 24.20
N ASP A 40 38.28 54.99 25.21
CA ASP A 40 38.67 54.67 26.59
C ASP A 40 38.25 53.22 26.88
N ASP A 41 39.10 52.45 27.55
CA ASP A 41 38.72 51.12 28.05
C ASP A 41 37.38 51.24 28.79
N MET A 42 36.37 50.48 28.36
CA MET A 42 35.10 50.43 29.10
C MET A 42 35.42 49.93 30.52
N PRO A 43 35.13 50.71 31.58
CA PRO A 43 35.48 50.32 32.94
C PRO A 43 34.74 49.02 33.29
N ALA A 44 35.40 48.14 34.05
CA ALA A 44 34.76 46.95 34.60
C ALA A 44 33.58 47.37 35.48
N VAL A 45 32.36 47.22 34.97
CA VAL A 45 31.13 47.54 35.69
C VAL A 45 30.55 46.28 36.31
N SER A 46 30.23 46.34 37.61
CA SER A 46 29.57 45.27 38.36
C SER A 46 28.05 45.28 38.21
N GLU A 47 27.50 46.23 37.46
CA GLU A 47 26.07 46.37 37.19
C GLU A 47 25.74 45.90 35.76
N THR A 48 24.52 45.39 35.57
CA THR A 48 23.97 45.07 34.25
C THR A 48 23.98 46.31 33.35
N VAL A 49 24.78 46.26 32.28
CA VAL A 49 24.82 47.29 31.24
C VAL A 49 23.51 47.26 30.46
N ALA A 50 22.79 48.38 30.45
CA ALA A 50 21.59 48.56 29.63
C ALA A 50 21.90 49.38 28.37
N ILE A 51 21.31 48.98 27.24
CA ILE A 51 21.43 49.67 25.94
C ILE A 51 21.00 51.14 26.11
N GLY A 52 21.88 52.08 25.75
CA GLY A 52 21.63 53.54 25.84
C GLY A 52 21.74 54.18 27.22
N GLY A 53 22.20 53.45 28.25
CA GLY A 53 22.45 54.02 29.58
C GLY A 53 23.72 54.88 29.60
N ASN A 54 23.65 56.10 30.15
CA ASN A 54 24.81 56.97 30.31
C ASN A 54 25.35 56.84 31.75
N SER A 55 26.62 56.44 31.94
CA SER A 55 27.26 56.42 33.27
C SER A 55 28.50 57.31 33.26
N GLY A 56 28.40 58.52 33.82
CA GLY A 56 29.53 59.45 33.91
C GLY A 56 30.02 60.00 32.57
N ASN A 57 31.33 60.24 32.44
CA ASN A 57 31.96 60.85 31.25
C ASN A 57 32.18 59.87 30.09
N THR A 58 31.80 58.60 30.24
CA THR A 58 32.00 57.57 29.22
C THR A 58 30.71 57.45 28.39
N ARG A 59 30.77 57.81 27.10
CA ARG A 59 29.66 57.59 26.17
C ARG A 59 29.55 56.11 25.86
N HIS A 60 28.50 55.48 26.40
CA HIS A 60 28.08 54.12 26.02
C HIS A 60 27.53 54.11 24.58
N PRO A 61 27.56 52.96 23.89
CA PRO A 61 27.33 52.92 22.46
C PRO A 61 25.92 53.39 22.07
N VAL A 62 25.94 54.20 21.01
CA VAL A 62 24.84 54.63 20.14
C VAL A 62 23.56 55.15 20.83
N THR A 63 23.55 56.44 21.19
CA THR A 63 22.29 57.21 21.22
C THR A 63 21.84 57.46 19.79
N LEU A 64 20.77 56.80 19.34
CA LEU A 64 20.16 57.02 18.03
C LEU A 64 19.19 58.21 18.13
N ALA A 65 19.55 59.34 17.53
CA ALA A 65 18.61 60.42 17.27
C ALA A 65 17.99 60.18 15.89
N ASN A 66 16.77 59.67 15.84
CA ASN A 66 15.97 59.67 14.62
C ASN A 66 15.45 61.10 14.40
N GLU A 67 16.27 61.97 13.83
CA GLU A 67 15.92 63.39 13.71
C GLU A 67 14.74 63.64 12.74
N ASN A 68 14.38 62.67 11.87
CA ASN A 68 13.41 62.90 10.78
C ASN A 68 12.33 61.81 10.57
N GLY A 69 12.22 60.78 11.42
CA GLY A 69 11.11 59.83 11.39
C GLY A 69 11.06 58.85 10.20
N ASN A 70 12.07 58.82 9.32
CA ASN A 70 12.02 58.10 8.03
C ASN A 70 12.69 56.71 8.02
N PHE A 71 13.21 56.22 9.15
CA PHE A 71 13.83 54.91 9.22
C PHE A 71 12.80 53.83 9.60
N ASN A 72 12.57 52.87 8.71
CA ASN A 72 11.72 51.70 8.92
C ASN A 72 12.54 50.40 8.68
N GLY A 73 13.69 50.29 9.36
CA GLY A 73 14.59 49.14 9.29
C GLY A 73 14.85 48.52 10.66
N LEU A 74 15.52 47.37 10.70
CA LEU A 74 15.90 46.67 11.94
C LEU A 74 17.35 47.00 12.30
N ILE A 75 17.62 47.35 13.56
CA ILE A 75 18.98 47.66 14.05
C ILE A 75 19.38 46.59 15.06
N VAL A 76 20.56 46.00 14.87
CA VAL A 76 21.05 44.87 15.67
C VAL A 76 22.45 45.18 16.15
N GLU A 77 22.61 45.40 17.45
CA GLU A 77 23.89 45.74 18.06
C GLU A 77 24.61 44.50 18.59
N PHE A 78 25.93 44.40 18.35
CA PHE A 78 26.76 43.34 18.91
C PHE A 78 28.04 43.91 19.57
N ALA A 79 28.08 43.94 20.89
CA ALA A 79 29.28 44.35 21.63
C ALA A 79 30.16 43.13 21.99
N SER A 80 31.33 42.99 21.36
CA SER A 80 32.36 42.05 21.82
C SER A 80 33.26 42.69 22.88
N TRP A 81 33.39 42.06 24.04
CA TRP A 81 34.32 42.47 25.10
C TRP A 81 35.71 41.83 24.88
N ASN A 82 36.77 42.63 24.99
CA ASN A 82 38.18 42.22 25.12
C ASN A 82 38.82 41.37 24.00
N THR A 83 38.19 41.20 22.83
CA THR A 83 38.85 40.68 21.62
C THR A 83 38.32 41.38 20.37
N SER A 84 39.20 41.84 19.49
CA SER A 84 38.80 42.37 18.18
C SER A 84 38.13 41.26 17.38
N LEU A 85 36.88 41.46 16.95
CA LEU A 85 36.27 40.59 15.94
C LEU A 85 37.17 40.58 14.70
N ASN A 86 37.65 39.41 14.29
CA ASN A 86 38.38 39.29 13.04
C ASN A 86 37.42 39.40 11.85
N GLY A 87 37.95 39.61 10.65
CA GLY A 87 37.13 39.79 9.43
C GLY A 87 36.18 38.62 9.14
N GLY A 88 36.58 37.38 9.50
CA GLY A 88 35.72 36.20 9.35
C GLY A 88 34.54 36.21 10.31
N GLN A 89 34.75 36.55 11.58
CA GLN A 89 33.69 36.63 12.59
C GLN A 89 32.66 37.72 12.28
N LYS A 90 33.10 38.87 11.77
CA LYS A 90 32.22 39.96 11.32
C LYS A 90 31.34 39.53 10.16
N ALA A 91 31.94 38.87 9.16
CA ALA A 91 31.21 38.32 8.03
C ALA A 91 30.19 37.25 8.48
N SER A 92 30.54 36.38 9.44
CA SER A 92 29.60 35.38 9.99
C SER A 92 28.40 36.01 10.71
N LEU A 93 28.62 37.06 11.52
CA LEU A 93 27.54 37.79 12.20
C LEU A 93 26.64 38.52 11.21
N TYR A 94 27.23 39.21 10.23
CA TYR A 94 26.48 39.86 9.16
C TYR A 94 25.64 38.85 8.39
N ASN A 95 26.25 37.73 7.98
CA ASN A 95 25.54 36.67 7.27
C ASN A 95 24.38 36.15 8.12
N TYR A 96 24.59 35.80 9.40
CA TYR A 96 23.52 35.32 10.29
C TYR A 96 22.33 36.30 10.40
N PHE A 97 22.59 37.60 10.51
CA PHE A 97 21.54 38.60 10.62
C PHE A 97 20.86 38.91 9.28
N ASN A 98 21.60 38.86 8.18
CA ASN A 98 21.03 38.94 6.85
C ASN A 98 20.12 37.74 6.56
N ASP A 99 20.57 36.54 6.96
CA ASP A 99 19.81 35.28 6.92
C ASP A 99 18.54 35.33 7.78
N LYS A 100 18.56 36.05 8.90
CA LYS A 100 17.42 36.07 9.83
C LYS A 100 16.33 37.09 9.49
N TRP A 101 16.71 38.19 8.82
CA TRP A 101 15.82 39.34 8.64
C TRP A 101 15.75 39.88 7.22
N GLY A 102 16.67 39.47 6.34
CA GLY A 102 16.61 39.69 4.90
C GLY A 102 16.10 38.46 4.14
N ASN A 103 15.71 37.41 4.86
CA ASN A 103 15.33 36.12 4.29
C ASN A 103 14.06 36.20 3.47
N THR A 104 14.01 35.43 2.39
CA THR A 104 12.83 35.24 1.56
C THR A 104 12.44 33.78 1.58
N ASN A 105 11.19 33.50 1.93
CA ASN A 105 10.71 32.12 1.98
C ASN A 105 11.02 31.36 0.68
N PRO A 106 11.46 30.10 0.78
CA PRO A 106 11.72 29.25 -0.35
C PRO A 106 10.42 28.98 -1.07
N VAL A 107 10.53 28.61 -2.35
CA VAL A 107 9.39 28.33 -3.21
C VAL A 107 9.55 26.94 -3.79
N LEU A 108 8.52 26.13 -3.59
CA LEU A 108 8.33 24.85 -4.26
C LEU A 108 7.46 25.05 -5.50
N ALA A 109 7.90 24.50 -6.63
CA ALA A 109 7.14 24.58 -7.87
C ALA A 109 7.29 23.30 -8.71
N GLY A 110 6.47 23.17 -9.76
CA GLY A 110 6.67 22.16 -10.79
C GLY A 110 6.25 20.73 -10.41
N ILE A 111 5.47 20.53 -9.35
CA ILE A 111 4.90 19.19 -9.07
C ILE A 111 3.89 18.79 -10.17
N GLU A 112 3.85 17.51 -10.50
CA GLU A 112 2.98 16.97 -11.53
C GLU A 112 1.50 17.13 -11.13
N GLY A 113 0.66 17.58 -12.08
CA GLY A 113 -0.77 17.78 -11.83
C GLY A 113 -1.63 16.53 -11.93
N THR A 114 -1.08 15.41 -12.42
CA THR A 114 -1.78 14.13 -12.49
C THR A 114 -1.56 13.33 -11.21
N ASN A 115 -2.60 12.61 -10.80
CA ASN A 115 -2.51 11.66 -9.71
C ASN A 115 -1.51 10.55 -10.04
N ILE A 116 -1.01 9.91 -9.00
CA ILE A 116 -0.29 8.64 -9.07
C ILE A 116 -1.32 7.54 -8.89
N ASP A 117 -1.17 6.44 -9.61
CA ASP A 117 -1.93 5.22 -9.34
C ASP A 117 -1.02 4.25 -8.57
N PHE A 118 -1.51 3.71 -7.46
CA PHE A 118 -0.85 2.72 -6.63
C PHE A 118 -1.83 1.56 -6.44
N THR A 119 -1.48 0.39 -6.97
CA THR A 119 -2.24 -0.84 -6.80
C THR A 119 -1.68 -1.63 -5.63
N GLU A 120 -2.53 -2.35 -4.91
CA GLU A 120 -2.10 -3.34 -3.93
C GLU A 120 -0.94 -4.21 -4.46
N GLY A 121 0.12 -4.36 -3.65
CA GLY A 121 1.32 -5.13 -4.01
C GLY A 121 2.35 -4.37 -4.85
N ASP A 122 2.07 -3.13 -5.27
CA ASP A 122 3.04 -2.30 -5.98
C ASP A 122 4.31 -2.04 -5.14
N PRO A 123 5.49 -1.94 -5.78
CA PRO A 123 6.71 -1.54 -5.09
C PRO A 123 6.63 -0.07 -4.64
N ASP A 124 7.63 0.36 -3.86
CA ASP A 124 7.83 1.77 -3.48
C ASP A 124 7.68 2.70 -4.69
N THR A 125 6.66 3.54 -4.66
CA THR A 125 6.27 4.35 -5.83
C THR A 125 6.73 5.78 -5.66
N GLN A 126 7.46 6.29 -6.66
CA GLN A 126 7.99 7.65 -6.65
C GLN A 126 6.86 8.68 -6.67
N ILE A 127 6.90 9.63 -5.72
CA ILE A 127 5.83 10.63 -5.58
C ILE A 127 5.97 11.76 -6.61
N THR A 128 7.18 12.22 -6.90
CA THR A 128 7.41 13.27 -7.88
C THR A 128 8.82 13.17 -8.44
N ASN A 129 9.00 13.50 -9.71
CA ASN A 129 10.31 13.67 -10.32
C ASN A 129 10.56 15.10 -10.81
N SER A 130 9.56 15.98 -10.72
CA SER A 130 9.59 17.31 -11.33
C SER A 130 9.62 18.46 -10.32
N ILE A 131 9.34 18.23 -9.03
CA ILE A 131 9.37 19.29 -8.00
C ILE A 131 10.69 20.07 -8.03
N THR A 132 10.64 21.39 -7.96
CA THR A 132 11.79 22.30 -7.99
C THR A 132 11.86 23.11 -6.71
N VAL A 133 13.09 23.41 -6.29
CA VAL A 133 13.38 24.24 -5.11
C VAL A 133 14.07 25.51 -5.59
N THR A 134 13.44 26.65 -5.34
CA THR A 134 14.03 27.97 -5.62
C THR A 134 13.92 28.85 -4.40
N ASP A 135 14.88 29.74 -4.24
CA ASP A 135 14.95 30.65 -3.12
C ASP A 135 15.89 31.79 -3.57
N SER A 136 15.49 33.03 -3.30
CA SER A 136 16.16 34.24 -3.80
C SER A 136 17.30 34.71 -2.91
N ASP A 137 17.51 34.08 -1.76
CA ASP A 137 18.51 34.52 -0.81
C ASP A 137 19.93 34.17 -1.26
N PRO A 138 20.93 34.96 -0.82
CA PRO A 138 22.32 34.73 -1.18
C PRO A 138 22.89 33.40 -0.66
N HIS A 139 22.30 32.81 0.39
CA HIS A 139 22.66 31.48 0.84
C HIS A 139 22.08 30.41 -0.09
N ASN A 140 22.82 29.32 -0.28
CA ASN A 140 22.42 28.26 -1.21
C ASN A 140 21.90 27.01 -0.50
N ASN A 141 21.78 27.03 0.83
CA ASN A 141 21.42 25.87 1.62
C ASN A 141 19.99 25.97 2.15
N MET A 142 19.31 24.83 2.25
CA MET A 142 18.05 24.60 2.96
C MET A 142 18.36 23.73 4.18
N ASP A 143 17.51 23.77 5.21
CA ASP A 143 17.83 23.15 6.51
C ASP A 143 16.91 21.98 6.88
N SER A 144 15.66 22.01 6.42
CA SER A 144 14.73 20.91 6.61
C SER A 144 13.62 20.86 5.57
N ALA A 145 12.95 19.72 5.47
CA ALA A 145 11.72 19.60 4.72
C ALA A 145 10.74 18.68 5.42
N LYS A 146 9.45 18.91 5.21
CA LYS A 146 8.37 18.10 5.74
C LYS A 146 7.56 17.56 4.57
N VAL A 147 7.45 16.24 4.51
CA VAL A 147 6.58 15.52 3.58
C VAL A 147 5.52 14.79 4.39
N SER A 148 4.25 14.99 4.10
CA SER A 148 3.17 14.46 4.93
C SER A 148 2.00 13.92 4.12
N ILE A 149 1.44 12.80 4.54
CA ILE A 149 0.17 12.28 4.03
C ILE A 149 -0.95 12.98 4.81
N THR A 150 -1.59 13.99 4.21
CA THR A 150 -2.54 14.87 4.93
C THR A 150 -3.99 14.43 4.84
N THR A 151 -4.33 13.63 3.83
CA THR A 151 -5.69 13.12 3.59
C THR A 151 -5.69 11.60 3.59
N ASN A 152 -6.65 11.01 4.32
CA ASN A 152 -6.89 9.57 4.42
C ASN A 152 -5.68 8.72 4.87
N PHE A 153 -4.70 9.33 5.55
CA PHE A 153 -3.59 8.61 6.15
C PHE A 153 -4.09 7.50 7.07
N THR A 154 -3.59 6.29 6.87
CA THR A 154 -3.94 5.11 7.65
C THR A 154 -2.70 4.54 8.34
N THR A 155 -2.66 4.65 9.67
CA THR A 155 -1.58 4.13 10.53
C THR A 155 -1.38 2.63 10.30
N GLY A 156 -0.12 2.21 10.18
CA GLY A 156 0.26 0.81 9.95
C GLY A 156 0.08 0.33 8.50
N GLN A 157 -0.49 1.16 7.62
CA GLN A 157 -0.56 0.87 6.17
C GLN A 157 0.40 1.76 5.39
N ASP A 158 0.27 3.07 5.59
CA ASP A 158 0.94 4.05 4.75
C ASP A 158 2.33 4.40 5.30
N SER A 159 3.32 4.51 4.41
CA SER A 159 4.68 4.94 4.73
C SER A 159 5.27 5.85 3.66
N LEU A 160 6.08 6.81 4.10
CA LEU A 160 6.94 7.62 3.23
C LEU A 160 8.38 7.16 3.39
N ILE A 161 8.96 6.65 2.31
CA ILE A 161 10.27 6.02 2.29
C ILE A 161 11.28 7.01 1.72
N PHE A 162 12.38 7.20 2.46
CA PHE A 162 13.51 8.00 2.05
C PHE A 162 14.82 7.35 2.50
N THR A 163 15.81 7.33 1.61
CA THR A 163 17.16 6.85 1.94
C THR A 163 18.02 8.06 2.30
N ASN A 164 18.60 8.05 3.50
CA ASN A 164 19.46 9.13 3.98
C ASN A 164 20.61 9.41 3.01
N THR A 165 20.93 10.68 2.83
CA THR A 165 22.14 11.14 2.14
C THR A 165 23.22 11.44 3.19
N PRO A 166 24.46 11.81 2.79
CA PRO A 166 25.49 12.21 3.74
C PRO A 166 25.08 13.38 4.67
N ASN A 167 24.22 14.29 4.20
CA ASN A 167 23.85 15.50 4.95
C ASN A 167 22.35 15.59 5.30
N ILE A 168 21.48 14.79 4.66
CA ILE A 168 20.03 14.84 4.87
C ILE A 168 19.56 13.51 5.47
N THR A 169 18.97 13.57 6.65
CA THR A 169 18.39 12.43 7.37
C THR A 169 16.87 12.48 7.31
N GLY A 170 16.21 11.41 6.90
CA GLY A 170 14.76 11.25 6.98
C GLY A 170 14.32 10.53 8.25
N ASN A 171 13.30 11.05 8.90
CA ASN A 171 12.65 10.42 10.04
C ASN A 171 11.13 10.39 9.84
N TYR A 172 10.58 9.20 9.57
CA TYR A 172 9.14 9.00 9.37
C TYR A 172 8.44 8.66 10.68
N ASN A 173 7.35 9.37 10.97
CA ASN A 173 6.48 9.08 12.09
C ASN A 173 5.25 8.29 11.61
N GLU A 174 5.25 6.99 11.88
CA GLU A 174 4.19 6.04 11.50
C GLU A 174 2.82 6.34 12.13
N THR A 175 2.76 7.16 13.19
CA THR A 175 1.50 7.55 13.82
C THR A 175 0.89 8.79 13.18
N THR A 176 1.72 9.69 12.63
CA THR A 176 1.25 10.97 12.09
C THR A 176 1.32 11.05 10.57
N GLY A 177 1.98 10.10 9.88
CA GLY A 177 2.15 10.12 8.44
C GLY A 177 3.12 11.21 7.94
N VAL A 178 4.02 11.67 8.82
CA VAL A 178 4.94 12.78 8.54
C VAL A 178 6.37 12.25 8.43
N LEU A 179 7.00 12.48 7.29
CA LEU A 179 8.44 12.33 7.09
C LEU A 179 9.10 13.71 7.25
N LEU A 180 9.96 13.83 8.26
CA LEU A 180 10.81 15.00 8.45
C LEU A 180 12.20 14.72 7.88
N LEU A 181 12.62 15.52 6.92
CA LEU A 181 13.98 15.55 6.38
C LEU A 181 14.77 16.65 7.09
N THR A 182 15.89 16.33 7.74
CA THR A 182 16.71 17.30 8.47
C THR A 182 18.17 17.29 8.03
N GLY A 183 18.79 18.46 8.06
CA GLY A 183 20.23 18.65 7.86
C GLY A 183 20.54 19.63 6.73
N SER A 184 21.45 20.58 6.98
CA SER A 184 21.73 21.67 6.02
C SER A 184 22.46 21.16 4.78
N ASP A 185 21.88 21.38 3.60
CA ASP A 185 22.46 21.03 2.30
C ASP A 185 21.94 21.96 1.19
N THR A 186 22.55 21.92 0.01
CA THR A 186 22.23 22.82 -1.11
C THR A 186 20.78 22.68 -1.61
N LYS A 187 20.23 23.76 -2.18
CA LYS A 187 18.92 23.79 -2.89
C LYS A 187 18.78 22.61 -3.87
N ALA A 188 19.83 22.32 -4.63
CA ALA A 188 19.86 21.20 -5.60
C ALA A 188 19.79 19.82 -4.93
N ASN A 189 20.47 19.63 -3.80
CA ASN A 189 20.44 18.36 -3.06
C ASN A 189 19.09 18.15 -2.37
N TYR A 190 18.49 19.19 -1.82
CA TYR A 190 17.12 19.12 -1.30
C TYR A 190 16.08 18.86 -2.39
N GLN A 191 16.24 19.46 -3.57
CA GLN A 191 15.40 19.13 -4.73
C GLN A 191 15.51 17.63 -5.08
N ALA A 192 16.73 17.08 -5.12
CA ALA A 192 16.93 15.66 -5.36
C ALA A 192 16.34 14.79 -4.24
N ALA A 193 16.47 15.21 -2.98
CA ALA A 193 15.94 14.50 -1.83
C ALA A 193 14.40 14.42 -1.84
N LEU A 194 13.71 15.53 -2.12
CA LEU A 194 12.24 15.56 -2.23
C LEU A 194 11.74 14.67 -3.37
N ARG A 195 12.47 14.61 -4.48
CA ARG A 195 12.19 13.70 -5.61
C ARG A 195 12.49 12.23 -5.31
N ALA A 196 13.25 11.94 -4.26
CA ALA A 196 13.61 10.58 -3.85
C ALA A 196 12.65 10.01 -2.79
N VAL A 197 11.65 10.78 -2.35
CA VAL A 197 10.62 10.28 -1.43
C VAL A 197 9.62 9.43 -2.19
N ASN A 198 9.48 8.18 -1.75
CA ASN A 198 8.53 7.23 -2.30
C ASN A 198 7.38 6.97 -1.32
N TYR A 199 6.20 6.67 -1.85
CA TYR A 199 5.07 6.15 -1.09
C TYR A 199 5.14 4.61 -1.06
N ARG A 200 4.77 4.03 0.09
CA ARG A 200 4.62 2.58 0.28
C ARG A 200 3.32 2.31 1.03
N ASN A 201 2.60 1.28 0.60
CA ASN A 201 1.58 0.60 1.39
C ASN A 201 1.94 -0.89 1.51
N SER A 202 1.93 -1.46 2.71
CA SER A 202 2.32 -2.84 2.97
C SER A 202 1.18 -3.76 3.40
N GLN A 203 -0.06 -3.28 3.36
CA GLN A 203 -1.21 -4.11 3.71
C GLN A 203 -1.76 -4.86 2.51
N ILE A 204 -2.32 -6.02 2.83
CA ILE A 204 -3.29 -6.67 1.97
C ILE A 204 -4.64 -5.98 2.21
N ASN A 205 -5.38 -5.68 1.15
CA ASN A 205 -6.64 -4.94 1.14
C ASN A 205 -6.51 -3.51 1.68
N PRO A 206 -5.65 -2.66 1.08
CA PRO A 206 -5.48 -1.29 1.51
C PRO A 206 -6.77 -0.48 1.36
N SER A 207 -6.97 0.52 2.23
CA SER A 207 -8.10 1.45 2.02
C SER A 207 -7.98 2.16 0.67
N ALA A 208 -8.94 1.94 -0.24
CA ALA A 208 -9.02 2.52 -1.58
C ALA A 208 -9.28 4.05 -1.62
N ASN A 209 -9.32 4.73 -0.47
CA ASN A 209 -9.47 6.17 -0.42
C ASN A 209 -8.23 6.89 -0.98
N THR A 210 -8.39 7.90 -1.82
CA THR A 210 -7.26 8.69 -2.33
C THR A 210 -6.45 9.32 -1.20
N ARG A 211 -5.12 9.20 -1.26
CA ARG A 211 -4.18 9.89 -0.36
C ARG A 211 -3.74 11.22 -0.97
N THR A 212 -3.50 12.21 -0.14
CA THR A 212 -2.86 13.47 -0.55
C THR A 212 -1.52 13.59 0.16
N VAL A 213 -0.43 13.71 -0.60
CA VAL A 213 0.90 13.98 -0.06
C VAL A 213 1.23 15.46 -0.27
N GLU A 214 1.62 16.13 0.80
CA GLU A 214 2.05 17.53 0.81
C GLU A 214 3.55 17.65 1.09
N PHE A 215 4.16 18.64 0.46
CA PHE A 215 5.57 18.99 0.60
C PHE A 215 5.69 20.45 1.04
N ILE A 216 6.52 20.69 2.05
CA ILE A 216 6.96 22.00 2.51
C ILE A 216 8.47 21.91 2.76
N ILE A 217 9.24 22.89 2.28
CA ILE A 217 10.67 23.00 2.59
C ILE A 217 10.91 24.22 3.48
N TYR A 218 11.97 24.17 4.27
CA TYR A 218 12.37 25.22 5.19
C TYR A 218 13.84 25.56 5.02
N ASP A 219 14.10 26.84 5.01
CA ASP A 219 15.37 27.51 5.24
C ASP A 219 15.28 28.13 6.65
N TRP A 220 15.96 27.52 7.60
CA TRP A 220 15.74 27.82 9.02
C TRP A 220 14.27 27.69 9.47
N ASP A 221 13.66 28.83 9.81
CA ASP A 221 12.31 28.97 10.38
C ASP A 221 11.29 29.38 9.32
N ASP A 222 11.73 29.75 8.11
CA ASP A 222 10.86 30.19 7.04
C ASP A 222 10.34 28.97 6.24
N ALA A 223 9.04 28.97 5.99
CA ALA A 223 8.36 27.87 5.33
C ALA A 223 8.06 28.25 3.88
N SER A 224 8.26 27.31 2.97
CA SER A 224 7.79 27.46 1.60
C SER A 224 6.27 27.48 1.50
N ASN A 225 5.77 27.79 0.29
CA ASN A 225 4.44 27.36 -0.09
C ASN A 225 4.30 25.83 -0.02
N THR A 226 3.08 25.35 0.15
CA THR A 226 2.76 23.93 0.04
C THR A 226 2.53 23.56 -1.42
N VAL A 227 3.12 22.44 -1.85
CA VAL A 227 2.72 21.74 -3.07
C VAL A 227 2.25 20.34 -2.71
N SER A 228 1.31 19.79 -3.47
CA SER A 228 0.73 18.49 -3.17
C SER A 228 0.53 17.64 -4.41
N ARG A 229 0.45 16.33 -4.18
CA ARG A 229 0.08 15.36 -5.21
C ARG A 229 -0.77 14.26 -4.59
N ASN A 230 -1.77 13.83 -5.35
CA ASN A 230 -2.67 12.77 -4.93
C ASN A 230 -2.17 11.39 -5.40
N ILE A 231 -2.50 10.38 -4.61
CA ILE A 231 -2.27 8.96 -4.91
C ILE A 231 -3.63 8.27 -4.88
N ASN A 232 -4.07 7.79 -6.03
CA ASN A 232 -5.21 6.89 -6.16
C ASN A 232 -4.75 5.51 -5.70
N ILE A 233 -5.42 4.98 -4.68
CA ILE A 233 -5.16 3.61 -4.19
C ILE A 233 -6.20 2.71 -4.86
N SER A 234 -5.75 1.69 -5.58
CA SER A 234 -6.59 0.63 -6.12
C SER A 234 -6.34 -0.68 -5.38
N ASP A 235 -7.44 -1.30 -4.97
CA ASP A 235 -7.50 -2.59 -4.29
C ASP A 235 -8.38 -3.51 -5.14
N PRO A 236 -7.82 -4.19 -6.17
CA PRO A 236 -8.58 -5.09 -7.01
C PRO A 236 -9.02 -6.32 -6.22
N ALA A 237 -10.25 -6.80 -6.46
CA ALA A 237 -10.75 -8.03 -5.86
C ALA A 237 -9.74 -9.17 -6.07
N ALA A 238 -9.34 -9.83 -5.00
CA ALA A 238 -8.46 -10.99 -5.08
C ALA A 238 -9.22 -12.18 -5.67
N THR A 239 -8.48 -13.17 -6.17
CA THR A 239 -9.09 -14.40 -6.67
C THR A 239 -9.19 -15.41 -5.53
N PRO A 240 -10.33 -16.09 -5.33
CA PRO A 240 -10.42 -17.17 -4.37
C PRO A 240 -9.51 -18.33 -4.78
N VAL A 241 -9.06 -19.10 -3.81
CA VAL A 241 -8.14 -20.23 -4.02
C VAL A 241 -8.73 -21.50 -3.42
N LEU A 242 -8.81 -22.53 -4.26
CA LEU A 242 -9.02 -23.91 -3.85
C LEU A 242 -7.67 -24.61 -3.73
N ALA A 243 -7.53 -25.47 -2.73
CA ALA A 243 -6.31 -26.26 -2.53
C ALA A 243 -6.59 -27.58 -1.81
N ASN A 244 -5.57 -28.44 -1.74
CA ASN A 244 -5.57 -29.66 -0.92
C ASN A 244 -6.65 -30.70 -1.27
N ILE A 245 -7.14 -30.73 -2.51
CA ILE A 245 -7.90 -31.89 -2.97
C ILE A 245 -6.98 -33.12 -2.99
N GLU A 246 -7.51 -34.29 -2.67
CA GLU A 246 -6.71 -35.51 -2.61
C GLU A 246 -6.17 -35.87 -4.02
N SER A 247 -4.89 -36.21 -4.11
CA SER A 247 -4.24 -36.56 -5.39
C SER A 247 -4.50 -38.00 -5.86
N GLY A 248 -5.13 -38.83 -5.02
CA GLY A 248 -5.48 -40.20 -5.35
C GLY A 248 -6.93 -40.33 -5.77
N ASP A 249 -7.16 -41.18 -6.75
CA ASP A 249 -8.48 -41.48 -7.30
C ASP A 249 -9.42 -41.97 -6.20
N LEU A 250 -10.69 -41.56 -6.30
CA LEU A 250 -11.76 -42.12 -5.49
C LEU A 250 -12.23 -43.43 -6.11
N ALA A 251 -12.14 -44.54 -5.37
CA ALA A 251 -12.72 -45.79 -5.83
C ALA A 251 -14.25 -45.74 -5.74
N TYR A 252 -14.93 -46.11 -6.82
CA TYR A 252 -16.37 -46.28 -6.89
C TYR A 252 -16.70 -47.64 -7.48
N THR A 253 -17.34 -48.50 -6.70
CA THR A 253 -17.86 -49.79 -7.20
C THR A 253 -19.33 -49.63 -7.52
N GLU A 254 -19.77 -50.24 -8.62
CA GLU A 254 -21.18 -50.32 -8.98
C GLU A 254 -22.05 -50.69 -7.76
N GLY A 255 -23.08 -49.88 -7.51
CA GLY A 255 -23.99 -50.07 -6.38
C GLY A 255 -23.53 -49.49 -5.04
N ASP A 256 -22.40 -48.78 -4.97
CA ASP A 256 -21.92 -48.10 -3.75
C ASP A 256 -22.89 -47.01 -3.24
N GLY A 257 -23.80 -46.53 -4.10
CA GLY A 257 -24.68 -45.40 -3.82
C GLY A 257 -23.93 -44.08 -3.89
N ALA A 258 -24.36 -43.08 -3.13
CA ALA A 258 -23.72 -41.76 -3.09
C ALA A 258 -22.44 -41.77 -2.22
N VAL A 259 -21.31 -41.33 -2.80
CA VAL A 259 -20.02 -41.21 -2.11
C VAL A 259 -19.47 -39.79 -2.14
N SER A 260 -18.92 -39.31 -1.01
CA SER A 260 -18.31 -37.98 -0.95
C SER A 260 -17.04 -37.91 -1.79
N ILE A 261 -16.93 -36.85 -2.59
CA ILE A 261 -15.85 -36.74 -3.59
C ILE A 261 -14.53 -36.36 -2.93
N THR A 262 -14.56 -35.47 -1.95
CA THR A 262 -13.38 -34.97 -1.25
C THR A 262 -13.67 -34.74 0.23
N SER A 263 -12.65 -34.92 1.07
CA SER A 263 -12.67 -34.61 2.50
C SER A 263 -11.68 -33.51 2.88
N ALA A 264 -10.73 -33.20 1.99
CA ALA A 264 -9.58 -32.36 2.28
C ALA A 264 -9.61 -30.98 1.61
N ILE A 265 -10.39 -30.77 0.53
CA ILE A 265 -10.40 -29.50 -0.22
C ILE A 265 -10.57 -28.30 0.72
N THR A 266 -9.75 -27.26 0.55
CA THR A 266 -9.77 -26.03 1.35
C THR A 266 -10.13 -24.82 0.51
N VAL A 267 -10.80 -23.85 1.13
CA VAL A 267 -11.18 -22.58 0.52
C VAL A 267 -10.46 -21.44 1.22
N SER A 268 -9.78 -20.59 0.47
CA SER A 268 -9.21 -19.35 0.98
C SER A 268 -9.47 -18.20 0.03
N ASP A 269 -9.63 -17.02 0.60
CA ASP A 269 -9.69 -15.74 -0.09
C ASP A 269 -9.04 -14.72 0.84
N VAL A 270 -8.31 -13.76 0.31
CA VAL A 270 -7.55 -12.81 1.12
C VAL A 270 -8.34 -11.54 1.42
N ASP A 271 -9.34 -11.21 0.60
CA ASP A 271 -10.10 -9.97 0.69
C ASP A 271 -11.61 -10.16 0.79
N ASP A 272 -12.13 -11.30 0.33
CA ASP A 272 -13.51 -11.70 0.63
C ASP A 272 -13.62 -12.66 1.83
N THR A 273 -14.70 -12.51 2.60
CA THR A 273 -15.08 -13.42 3.71
C THR A 273 -16.10 -14.48 3.29
N ASN A 274 -16.80 -14.25 2.18
CA ASN A 274 -17.84 -15.07 1.62
C ASN A 274 -17.43 -15.63 0.26
N ILE A 275 -18.24 -16.59 -0.21
CA ILE A 275 -18.24 -17.14 -1.56
C ILE A 275 -19.70 -17.16 -2.02
N GLU A 276 -19.94 -16.90 -3.30
CA GLU A 276 -21.25 -16.58 -3.85
C GLU A 276 -21.79 -17.76 -4.67
N SER A 277 -20.88 -18.53 -5.28
CA SER A 277 -21.24 -19.73 -6.02
C SER A 277 -20.10 -20.74 -6.15
N ALA A 278 -20.45 -21.97 -6.50
CA ALA A 278 -19.52 -23.00 -6.92
C ALA A 278 -20.04 -23.75 -8.15
N THR A 279 -19.14 -24.16 -9.03
CA THR A 279 -19.43 -25.03 -10.17
C THR A 279 -18.62 -26.31 -10.03
N ILE A 280 -19.32 -27.44 -9.94
CA ILE A 280 -18.73 -28.78 -9.86
C ILE A 280 -19.18 -29.55 -11.10
N THR A 281 -18.24 -30.08 -11.85
CA THR A 281 -18.51 -30.70 -13.16
C THR A 281 -17.87 -32.07 -13.24
N VAL A 282 -18.61 -33.05 -13.77
CA VAL A 282 -18.01 -34.29 -14.30
C VAL A 282 -17.34 -33.94 -15.63
N SER A 283 -16.13 -33.40 -15.55
CA SER A 283 -15.38 -32.85 -16.69
C SER A 283 -14.78 -33.92 -17.61
N GLY A 284 -14.56 -35.14 -17.09
CA GLY A 284 -14.03 -36.29 -17.82
C GLY A 284 -15.03 -37.43 -17.85
N ASN A 285 -15.29 -37.98 -19.05
CA ASN A 285 -16.12 -39.18 -19.30
C ASN A 285 -17.53 -39.14 -18.68
N TYR A 286 -18.15 -37.96 -18.57
CA TYR A 286 -19.55 -37.84 -18.13
C TYR A 286 -20.48 -38.69 -18.99
N THR A 287 -21.26 -39.55 -18.34
CA THR A 287 -22.23 -40.42 -18.98
C THR A 287 -23.65 -40.03 -18.57
N LEU A 288 -24.39 -39.49 -19.54
CA LEU A 288 -25.75 -39.01 -19.34
C LEU A 288 -26.67 -40.13 -18.88
N GLY A 289 -27.35 -39.89 -17.76
CA GLY A 289 -28.31 -40.84 -17.18
C GLY A 289 -27.67 -41.91 -16.28
N GLU A 290 -26.34 -41.96 -16.22
CA GLU A 290 -25.62 -42.79 -15.25
C GLU A 290 -25.07 -41.93 -14.10
N ASP A 291 -24.39 -40.84 -14.42
CA ASP A 291 -23.62 -40.07 -13.44
C ASP A 291 -24.42 -38.87 -12.88
N PHE A 292 -24.42 -38.76 -11.55
CA PHE A 292 -25.07 -37.68 -10.82
C PHE A 292 -24.13 -37.07 -9.78
N LEU A 293 -24.21 -35.75 -9.65
CA LEU A 293 -23.62 -34.99 -8.56
C LEU A 293 -24.75 -34.42 -7.71
N ASP A 294 -24.66 -34.60 -6.40
CA ASP A 294 -25.71 -34.17 -5.48
C ASP A 294 -25.13 -33.39 -4.29
N PHE A 295 -25.97 -32.51 -3.75
CA PHE A 295 -25.71 -31.72 -2.55
C PHE A 295 -27.01 -31.44 -1.81
N ASN A 296 -26.99 -31.65 -0.49
CA ASN A 296 -28.12 -31.26 0.34
C ASN A 296 -28.02 -29.76 0.66
N ASP A 297 -28.97 -28.99 0.12
CA ASP A 297 -29.11 -27.56 0.39
C ASP A 297 -29.00 -27.22 1.88
N THR A 298 -28.36 -26.10 2.16
CA THR A 298 -28.20 -25.55 3.51
C THR A 298 -29.14 -24.36 3.72
N GLY A 299 -28.95 -23.61 4.79
CA GLY A 299 -29.73 -22.39 5.01
C GLY A 299 -29.48 -21.30 3.97
N ASN A 300 -28.26 -21.21 3.43
CA ASN A 300 -27.86 -20.13 2.51
C ASN A 300 -27.34 -20.62 1.16
N ILE A 301 -26.93 -21.88 1.04
CA ILE A 301 -26.38 -22.46 -0.20
C ILE A 301 -27.40 -23.44 -0.77
N SER A 302 -27.85 -23.17 -1.99
CA SER A 302 -28.73 -24.04 -2.77
C SER A 302 -28.00 -24.67 -3.95
N SER A 303 -28.45 -25.85 -4.38
CA SER A 303 -27.86 -26.60 -5.48
C SER A 303 -28.80 -26.82 -6.66
N SER A 304 -28.21 -26.99 -7.84
CA SER A 304 -28.93 -27.39 -9.05
C SER A 304 -28.04 -28.23 -9.96
N PHE A 305 -28.41 -29.49 -10.17
CA PHE A 305 -27.72 -30.38 -11.11
C PHE A 305 -28.36 -30.31 -12.49
N THR A 306 -27.55 -30.00 -13.51
CA THR A 306 -27.94 -30.00 -14.91
C THR A 306 -27.45 -31.28 -15.58
N SER A 307 -28.32 -32.29 -15.63
CA SER A 307 -27.98 -33.61 -16.20
C SER A 307 -27.54 -33.56 -17.66
N GLY A 308 -28.01 -32.60 -18.46
CA GLY A 308 -27.56 -32.45 -19.85
C GLY A 308 -26.06 -32.17 -20.00
N SER A 309 -25.40 -31.66 -18.95
CA SER A 309 -23.99 -31.24 -18.98
C SER A 309 -23.14 -31.81 -17.84
N GLY A 310 -23.73 -32.56 -16.90
CA GLY A 310 -23.00 -33.08 -15.74
C GLY A 310 -22.50 -32.01 -14.78
N ILE A 311 -23.19 -30.86 -14.71
CA ILE A 311 -22.77 -29.69 -13.89
C ILE A 311 -23.70 -29.55 -12.68
N LEU A 312 -23.14 -29.59 -11.48
CA LEU A 312 -23.75 -29.14 -10.24
C LEU A 312 -23.35 -27.70 -9.97
N THR A 313 -24.34 -26.80 -9.91
CA THR A 313 -24.13 -25.41 -9.50
C THR A 313 -24.59 -25.23 -8.07
N LEU A 314 -23.74 -24.66 -7.22
CA LEU A 314 -24.11 -24.14 -5.91
C LEU A 314 -24.26 -22.62 -6.01
N THR A 315 -25.31 -22.06 -5.41
CA THR A 315 -25.58 -20.62 -5.38
C THR A 315 -25.96 -20.16 -3.98
N GLY A 316 -25.51 -18.96 -3.63
CA GLY A 316 -25.88 -18.25 -2.41
C GLY A 316 -24.65 -17.81 -1.62
N SER A 317 -24.65 -16.55 -1.16
CA SER A 317 -23.50 -16.00 -0.43
C SER A 317 -23.43 -16.59 0.99
N ASP A 318 -22.31 -17.23 1.31
CA ASP A 318 -22.01 -17.75 2.64
C ASP A 318 -20.50 -17.75 2.89
N THR A 319 -20.08 -17.90 4.14
CA THR A 319 -18.67 -17.82 4.56
C THR A 319 -17.79 -18.87 3.87
N LYS A 320 -16.50 -18.57 3.68
CA LYS A 320 -15.49 -19.52 3.16
C LYS A 320 -15.50 -20.88 3.88
N THR A 321 -15.68 -20.87 5.20
CA THR A 321 -15.76 -22.11 6.01
C THR A 321 -17.00 -22.93 5.67
N ASN A 322 -18.14 -22.27 5.43
CA ASN A 322 -19.38 -22.95 5.05
C ASN A 322 -19.28 -23.49 3.62
N TYR A 323 -18.71 -22.75 2.68
CA TYR A 323 -18.42 -23.26 1.34
C TYR A 323 -17.43 -24.42 1.36
N GLN A 324 -16.36 -24.35 2.16
CA GLN A 324 -15.45 -25.49 2.33
C GLN A 324 -16.18 -26.75 2.81
N THR A 325 -17.10 -26.59 3.77
CA THR A 325 -17.92 -27.70 4.27
C THR A 325 -18.88 -28.20 3.18
N ALA A 326 -19.47 -27.29 2.40
CA ALA A 326 -20.37 -27.63 1.32
C ALA A 326 -19.67 -28.44 0.22
N LEU A 327 -18.50 -27.99 -0.24
CA LEU A 327 -17.71 -28.69 -1.26
C LEU A 327 -17.33 -30.12 -0.82
N ARG A 328 -17.04 -30.31 0.48
CA ARG A 328 -16.74 -31.63 1.06
C ARG A 328 -17.98 -32.52 1.25
N ALA A 329 -19.17 -31.94 1.21
CA ALA A 329 -20.43 -32.67 1.32
C ALA A 329 -21.02 -33.10 -0.03
N ILE A 330 -20.42 -32.65 -1.14
CA ILE A 330 -20.85 -33.05 -2.49
C ILE A 330 -20.55 -34.52 -2.71
N THR A 331 -21.55 -35.23 -3.22
CA THR A 331 -21.46 -36.65 -3.52
C THR A 331 -21.55 -36.93 -5.01
N TYR A 332 -20.84 -37.97 -5.44
CA TYR A 332 -21.01 -38.61 -6.74
C TYR A 332 -21.78 -39.91 -6.57
N GLU A 333 -22.69 -40.18 -7.50
CA GLU A 333 -23.40 -41.46 -7.61
C GLU A 333 -23.51 -41.87 -9.08
N ASN A 334 -23.28 -43.15 -9.37
CA ASN A 334 -23.62 -43.76 -10.65
C ASN A 334 -24.81 -44.71 -10.44
N THR A 335 -25.91 -44.48 -11.17
CA THR A 335 -27.16 -45.22 -11.01
C THR A 335 -27.33 -46.38 -11.99
N SER A 336 -26.35 -46.65 -12.85
CA SER A 336 -26.39 -47.78 -13.80
C SER A 336 -26.08 -49.09 -13.09
N SER A 337 -26.77 -50.16 -13.50
CA SER A 337 -26.43 -51.55 -13.15
C SER A 337 -25.47 -52.20 -14.14
N ASP A 338 -24.93 -51.41 -15.07
CA ASP A 338 -23.84 -51.76 -15.98
C ASP A 338 -23.15 -50.44 -16.37
N PRO A 339 -22.36 -49.85 -15.45
CA PRO A 339 -21.80 -48.52 -15.67
C PRO A 339 -20.68 -48.55 -16.72
N VAL A 340 -20.56 -47.46 -17.49
CA VAL A 340 -19.42 -47.30 -18.40
C VAL A 340 -18.10 -47.32 -17.60
N ASN A 341 -17.28 -48.35 -17.83
CA ASN A 341 -16.00 -48.58 -17.17
C ASN A 341 -14.89 -47.66 -17.69
N LEU A 342 -15.05 -46.35 -17.44
CA LEU A 342 -14.08 -45.30 -17.69
C LEU A 342 -13.97 -44.42 -16.45
N ASP A 343 -12.77 -43.98 -16.10
CA ASP A 343 -12.59 -43.08 -14.95
C ASP A 343 -13.32 -41.74 -15.19
N ARG A 344 -13.95 -41.19 -14.16
CA ARG A 344 -14.57 -39.85 -14.22
C ARG A 344 -13.60 -38.83 -13.66
N THR A 345 -13.55 -37.63 -14.24
CA THR A 345 -12.79 -36.51 -13.65
C THR A 345 -13.75 -35.46 -13.12
N ILE A 346 -13.74 -35.21 -11.82
CA ILE A 346 -14.55 -34.15 -11.20
C ILE A 346 -13.71 -32.89 -11.05
N SER A 347 -14.20 -31.76 -11.56
CA SER A 347 -13.57 -30.45 -11.43
C SER A 347 -14.38 -29.53 -10.53
N PHE A 348 -13.70 -28.77 -9.67
CA PHE A 348 -14.27 -27.80 -8.74
C PHE A 348 -13.75 -26.39 -9.08
N VAL A 349 -14.66 -25.42 -9.13
CA VAL A 349 -14.37 -23.99 -9.22
C VAL A 349 -15.34 -23.25 -8.29
N ILE A 350 -14.85 -22.27 -7.52
CA ILE A 350 -15.67 -21.35 -6.73
C ILE A 350 -15.57 -19.92 -7.29
N ASN A 351 -16.54 -19.09 -6.93
CA ASN A 351 -16.58 -17.68 -7.29
C ASN A 351 -17.04 -16.85 -6.08
N ASP A 352 -16.28 -15.81 -5.76
CA ASP A 352 -16.46 -14.84 -4.66
C ASP A 352 -17.35 -13.64 -5.06
N GLY A 353 -18.09 -13.76 -6.15
CA GLY A 353 -18.92 -12.68 -6.71
C GLY A 353 -18.20 -11.83 -7.75
N ASP A 354 -16.86 -11.78 -7.73
CA ASP A 354 -16.05 -10.99 -8.65
C ASP A 354 -15.18 -11.86 -9.57
N ASN A 355 -14.51 -12.86 -9.01
CA ASN A 355 -13.50 -13.68 -9.64
C ASN A 355 -13.75 -15.18 -9.47
N ASN A 356 -13.31 -15.97 -10.45
CA ASN A 356 -13.27 -17.43 -10.33
C ASN A 356 -11.95 -17.89 -9.71
N SER A 357 -12.00 -18.97 -8.94
CA SER A 357 -10.81 -19.62 -8.41
C SER A 357 -10.01 -20.38 -9.47
N ASN A 358 -8.85 -20.89 -9.07
CA ASN A 358 -8.23 -22.02 -9.75
C ASN A 358 -9.18 -23.24 -9.79
N THR A 359 -8.91 -24.14 -10.73
CA THR A 359 -9.62 -25.42 -10.81
C THR A 359 -8.87 -26.49 -10.04
N GLU A 360 -9.54 -27.15 -9.11
CA GLU A 360 -9.07 -28.39 -8.48
C GLU A 360 -9.81 -29.59 -9.07
N THR A 361 -9.11 -30.70 -9.26
CA THR A 361 -9.69 -31.90 -9.88
C THR A 361 -9.42 -33.16 -9.07
N ARG A 362 -10.35 -34.10 -9.11
CA ARG A 362 -10.13 -35.45 -8.58
C ARG A 362 -10.79 -36.49 -9.48
N ASP A 363 -10.05 -37.55 -9.77
CA ASP A 363 -10.55 -38.67 -10.55
C ASP A 363 -11.34 -39.67 -9.69
N ILE A 364 -12.29 -40.35 -10.32
CA ILE A 364 -13.10 -41.43 -9.75
C ILE A 364 -12.88 -42.66 -10.62
N THR A 365 -12.29 -43.72 -10.05
CA THR A 365 -12.14 -45.01 -10.71
C THR A 365 -13.44 -45.79 -10.56
N VAL A 366 -14.12 -46.02 -11.68
CA VAL A 366 -15.40 -46.77 -11.71
C VAL A 366 -15.12 -48.25 -11.96
N ALA A 367 -15.52 -49.11 -11.02
CA ALA A 367 -15.42 -50.55 -11.14
C ALA A 367 -16.81 -51.18 -11.35
N THR A 368 -16.96 -51.96 -12.43
CA THR A 368 -18.18 -52.73 -12.72
C THR A 368 -18.22 -54.04 -11.93
N VAL A 369 -19.42 -54.51 -11.61
CA VAL A 369 -19.65 -55.80 -10.94
C VAL A 369 -20.44 -56.71 -11.86
N ASN A 370 -19.81 -57.80 -12.31
CA ASN A 370 -20.48 -58.77 -13.17
C ASN A 370 -21.65 -59.46 -12.45
N SER A 371 -22.86 -59.19 -12.93
CA SER A 371 -24.10 -59.89 -12.62
C SER A 371 -24.15 -61.30 -13.22
N LYS A 372 -25.02 -62.15 -12.68
CA LYS A 372 -25.24 -63.49 -13.24
C LYS A 372 -26.25 -63.43 -14.38
N PRO A 373 -26.10 -64.26 -15.43
CA PRO A 373 -27.14 -64.41 -16.42
C PRO A 373 -28.41 -64.98 -15.79
N VAL A 374 -29.55 -64.47 -16.25
CA VAL A 374 -30.89 -64.79 -15.76
C VAL A 374 -31.64 -65.58 -16.82
N LEU A 375 -32.27 -66.68 -16.40
CA LEU A 375 -33.26 -67.41 -17.20
C LEU A 375 -34.66 -67.02 -16.72
N THR A 376 -35.50 -66.59 -17.64
CA THR A 376 -36.89 -66.18 -17.37
C THR A 376 -37.86 -66.88 -18.32
N ALA A 377 -39.16 -66.59 -18.15
CA ALA A 377 -40.24 -67.00 -19.05
C ALA A 377 -40.45 -68.51 -19.26
N ILE A 378 -39.82 -69.39 -18.48
CA ILE A 378 -40.08 -70.83 -18.57
C ILE A 378 -41.55 -71.13 -18.23
N GLU A 379 -42.22 -71.88 -19.10
CA GLU A 379 -43.58 -72.33 -18.83
C GLU A 379 -43.67 -73.22 -17.58
N SER A 380 -44.71 -73.03 -16.77
CA SER A 380 -44.94 -73.80 -15.54
C SER A 380 -45.97 -74.92 -15.70
N SER A 381 -46.54 -75.10 -16.90
CA SER A 381 -47.53 -76.14 -17.16
C SER A 381 -46.88 -77.51 -17.32
N ASN A 382 -47.48 -78.53 -16.71
CA ASN A 382 -47.02 -79.91 -16.88
C ASN A 382 -47.09 -80.33 -18.36
N LEU A 383 -46.00 -80.93 -18.84
CA LEU A 383 -45.99 -81.58 -20.14
C LEU A 383 -46.76 -82.92 -20.03
N PRO A 384 -47.70 -83.21 -20.96
CA PRO A 384 -48.28 -84.55 -21.06
C PRO A 384 -47.19 -85.54 -21.49
N TYR A 385 -47.24 -86.76 -20.98
CA TYR A 385 -46.30 -87.84 -21.35
C TYR A 385 -46.83 -88.59 -22.58
N PRO A 386 -46.29 -88.39 -23.79
CA PRO A 386 -46.79 -89.04 -24.99
C PRO A 386 -45.84 -90.14 -25.50
N ASP A 387 -46.31 -90.93 -26.46
CA ASP A 387 -45.52 -91.99 -27.11
C ASP A 387 -44.46 -91.45 -28.11
N ALA A 388 -44.16 -90.15 -28.09
CA ALA A 388 -43.21 -89.47 -28.99
C ALA A 388 -42.43 -88.37 -28.25
N ALA A 389 -41.31 -87.92 -28.84
CA ALA A 389 -40.50 -86.83 -28.29
C ALA A 389 -41.28 -85.51 -28.23
N VAL A 390 -41.19 -84.81 -27.09
CA VAL A 390 -41.83 -83.50 -26.86
C VAL A 390 -40.76 -82.47 -26.59
N GLN A 391 -40.91 -81.29 -27.17
CA GLN A 391 -40.11 -80.13 -26.82
C GLN A 391 -40.37 -79.74 -25.36
N ILE A 392 -39.32 -79.70 -24.54
CA ILE A 392 -39.45 -79.41 -23.10
C ILE A 392 -39.84 -77.95 -22.86
N THR A 393 -39.32 -77.04 -23.68
CA THR A 393 -39.58 -75.60 -23.57
C THR A 393 -39.30 -74.90 -24.91
N ASN A 394 -40.06 -73.84 -25.20
CA ASN A 394 -39.74 -72.90 -26.27
C ASN A 394 -39.85 -71.43 -25.83
N THR A 395 -40.14 -71.15 -24.55
CA THR A 395 -40.35 -69.80 -24.03
C THR A 395 -39.21 -69.29 -23.15
N ILE A 396 -38.18 -70.09 -22.83
CA ILE A 396 -37.05 -69.59 -22.05
C ILE A 396 -36.45 -68.37 -22.73
N GLU A 397 -36.41 -67.28 -21.99
CA GLU A 397 -35.65 -66.09 -22.33
C GLU A 397 -34.36 -66.09 -21.52
N VAL A 398 -33.26 -65.73 -22.16
CA VAL A 398 -31.95 -65.58 -21.52
C VAL A 398 -31.52 -64.14 -21.64
N SER A 399 -31.17 -63.53 -20.52
CA SER A 399 -30.63 -62.18 -20.46
C SER A 399 -29.45 -62.15 -19.52
N ASP A 400 -28.42 -61.40 -19.87
CA ASP A 400 -27.33 -61.07 -18.97
C ASP A 400 -27.36 -59.54 -18.76
N PRO A 401 -27.43 -59.05 -17.51
CA PRO A 401 -27.50 -57.61 -17.25
C PRO A 401 -26.28 -56.82 -17.74
N ASP A 402 -25.09 -57.44 -17.82
CA ASP A 402 -23.83 -56.74 -18.12
C ASP A 402 -23.36 -56.96 -19.56
N ASN A 403 -23.89 -57.96 -20.27
CA ASN A 403 -23.43 -58.27 -21.63
C ASN A 403 -24.54 -58.77 -22.55
N THR A 404 -24.42 -58.44 -23.82
CA THR A 404 -25.23 -59.01 -24.91
C THR A 404 -24.80 -60.43 -25.30
N MET A 405 -23.65 -60.90 -24.81
CA MET A 405 -23.13 -62.25 -25.06
C MET A 405 -22.92 -63.02 -23.75
N LEU A 406 -23.40 -64.25 -23.72
CA LEU A 406 -23.05 -65.23 -22.69
C LEU A 406 -21.73 -65.86 -23.09
N ASP A 407 -20.67 -65.65 -22.31
CA ASP A 407 -19.46 -66.45 -22.41
C ASP A 407 -19.43 -67.53 -21.31
N SER A 408 -18.49 -68.48 -21.43
CA SER A 408 -18.44 -69.73 -20.65
C SER A 408 -17.18 -69.85 -19.84
#